data_AF-D1AZP1-F1
#
_entry.id   AF-D1AZP1-F1
#
_cell.length_a   1.000
_cell.length_b   1.000
_cell.length_c   1.000
_cell.angle_alpha   90.00
_cell.angle_beta   90.00
_cell.angle_gamma   90.00
#
_symmetry.space_group_name_H-M   'P 1'
#
loop_
_entity.id
_entity.type
_entity.pdbx_description
1 polymer ?
#
loop_
_entity_poly.entity_id
_entity_poly.type
_entity_poly.pdbx_seq_one_letter_code
_entity_poly.pdbx_strand_id
1 'polypeptide(L)'
;MYQIIVPNIVLKELENIDKINQLHIFEKIKELEEGNFSNDKALKGKYKGKFRKRAGNYRIIYLKENDLVLITLVRIAHRSEVY
;
A
#
# COMPACT_ATOMS: atom_id res chain seq x y z
N MET A 1 -10.11 -6.05 13.65
CA MET A 1 -10.13 -6.10 12.17
C MET A 1 -10.44 -4.72 11.67
N TYR A 2 -9.70 -4.27 10.67
CA TYR A 2 -9.91 -3.00 9.96
C TYR A 2 -10.64 -3.28 8.66
N GLN A 3 -11.58 -2.41 8.30
CA GLN A 3 -12.20 -2.48 6.97
C GLN A 3 -11.28 -1.83 5.95
N ILE A 4 -10.93 -2.60 4.91
CA ILE A 4 -10.10 -2.13 3.81
C ILE A 4 -10.98 -1.51 2.72
N ILE A 5 -10.63 -0.29 2.29
CA ILE A 5 -11.20 0.34 1.11
C ILE A 5 -10.12 0.41 0.04
N VAL A 6 -10.36 -0.26 -1.09
CA VAL A 6 -9.51 -0.19 -2.28
C VAL A 6 -10.27 0.53 -3.39
N PRO A 7 -9.85 1.75 -3.78
CA PRO A 7 -10.47 2.47 -4.89
C PRO A 7 -10.36 1.70 -6.22
N ASN A 8 -11.36 1.82 -7.09
CA ASN A 8 -11.37 1.15 -8.40
C ASN A 8 -10.14 1.45 -9.26
N ILE A 9 -9.57 2.66 -9.16
CA ILE A 9 -8.34 3.00 -9.86
C ILE A 9 -7.16 2.12 -9.42
N VAL A 10 -7.07 1.82 -8.12
CA VAL A 10 -6.03 0.97 -7.55
C VAL A 10 -6.22 -0.48 -7.96
N LEU A 11 -7.48 -0.95 -8.07
CA LEU A 11 -7.78 -2.28 -8.59
C LEU A 11 -7.31 -2.43 -10.04
N LYS A 12 -7.57 -1.43 -10.89
CA LYS A 12 -7.08 -1.42 -12.28
C LYS A 12 -5.54 -1.38 -12.35
N GLU A 13 -4.90 -0.65 -11.45
CA GLU A 13 -3.43 -0.67 -11.37
C GLU A 13 -2.90 -2.05 -10.99
N LEU A 14 -3.52 -2.73 -10.01
CA LEU A 14 -3.16 -4.09 -9.59
C LEU A 14 -3.25 -5.10 -10.74
N GLU A 15 -4.28 -5.01 -11.57
CA GLU A 15 -4.48 -5.91 -12.73
C GLU A 15 -3.28 -5.87 -13.70
N ASN A 16 -2.56 -4.75 -13.78
CA ASN A 16 -1.40 -4.57 -14.66
C ASN A 16 -0.06 -5.01 -14.03
N ILE A 17 -0.07 -5.46 -12.77
CA ILE A 17 1.11 -5.94 -12.05
C ILE A 17 1.28 -7.45 -12.32
N ASP A 18 2.50 -7.98 -12.34
CA ASP A 18 2.72 -9.42 -12.42
C ASP A 18 2.17 -10.17 -11.20
N LYS A 19 1.82 -11.44 -11.39
CA LYS A 19 1.15 -12.25 -10.35
C LYS A 19 1.95 -12.35 -9.04
N ILE A 20 3.28 -12.35 -9.10
CA ILE A 20 4.13 -12.48 -7.90
C ILE A 20 4.01 -11.21 -7.05
N ASN A 21 4.12 -10.04 -7.69
CA ASN A 21 3.94 -8.77 -6.99
C ASN A 21 2.49 -8.54 -6.54
N GLN A 22 1.49 -8.99 -7.31
CA GLN A 22 0.08 -8.96 -6.85
C GLN A 22 -0.11 -9.75 -5.56
N LEU A 23 0.46 -10.96 -5.48
CA LEU A 23 0.39 -11.80 -4.29
C LEU A 23 1.00 -11.09 -3.07
N HIS A 24 2.20 -10.53 -3.22
CA HIS A 24 2.86 -9.79 -2.15
C HIS A 24 2.06 -8.56 -1.70
N ILE A 25 1.41 -7.85 -2.62
CA ILE A 25 0.56 -6.72 -2.26
C ILE A 25 -0.64 -7.21 -1.46
N PHE A 26 -1.29 -8.29 -1.91
CA PHE A 26 -2.44 -8.86 -1.23
C PHE A 26 -2.13 -9.36 0.19
N GLU A 27 -0.99 -10.05 0.37
CA GLU A 27 -0.49 -10.45 1.69
C GLU A 27 -0.35 -9.24 2.63
N LYS A 28 0.20 -8.14 2.12
CA LYS A 28 0.38 -6.92 2.91
C LYS A 28 -0.93 -6.18 3.18
N ILE A 29 -1.93 -6.30 2.30
CA ILE A 29 -3.29 -5.77 2.57
C ILE A 29 -3.96 -6.58 3.68
N LYS A 30 -3.82 -7.90 3.70
CA LYS A 30 -4.33 -8.75 4.79
C LYS A 30 -3.71 -8.40 6.14
N GLU A 31 -2.40 -8.16 6.17
CA GLU A 31 -1.75 -7.66 7.39
C GLU A 31 -2.39 -6.34 7.88
N LEU A 32 -2.77 -5.42 6.99
CA LEU A 32 -3.44 -4.18 7.37
C LEU A 32 -4.85 -4.43 7.91
N GLU A 33 -5.60 -5.36 7.31
CA GLU A 33 -6.94 -5.79 7.76
C GLU A 33 -6.88 -6.39 9.16
N GLU A 34 -5.84 -7.17 9.46
CA GLU A 34 -5.58 -7.73 10.79
C GLU A 34 -5.11 -6.67 11.80
N GLY A 35 -4.77 -5.45 11.34
CA GLY A 35 -4.25 -4.37 12.17
C GLY A 35 -2.74 -4.43 12.41
N ASN A 36 -2.02 -5.21 11.62
CA ASN A 36 -0.57 -5.29 11.64
C ASN A 36 0.06 -4.14 10.82
N PHE A 37 0.30 -3.03 11.51
CA PHE A 37 0.98 -1.85 10.98
C PHE A 37 2.49 -1.83 11.30
N SER A 38 3.07 -2.98 11.65
CA SER A 38 4.48 -3.05 12.04
C SER A 38 5.39 -2.68 10.86
N ASN A 39 6.49 -1.98 11.16
CA ASN A 39 7.49 -1.52 10.19
C ASN A 39 7.00 -0.50 9.14
N ASP A 40 5.74 -0.07 9.23
CA ASP A 40 5.17 0.95 8.35
C ASP A 40 5.68 2.34 8.75
N LYS A 41 5.97 3.18 7.74
CA LYS A 41 6.51 4.52 7.97
C LYS A 41 5.45 5.58 7.69
N ALA A 42 5.25 6.48 8.66
CA ALA A 42 4.49 7.69 8.45
C ALA A 42 5.15 8.57 7.38
N LEU A 43 4.34 9.10 6.47
CA LEU A 43 4.77 10.05 5.46
C LEU A 43 4.84 11.46 6.05
N LYS A 44 5.73 12.28 5.51
CA LYS A 44 5.99 13.67 5.95
C LYS A 44 5.52 14.69 4.89
N GLY A 45 5.49 15.96 5.27
CA GLY A 45 5.14 17.07 4.37
C GLY A 45 3.69 17.00 3.89
N LYS A 46 3.47 17.19 2.58
CA LYS A 46 2.13 17.18 1.95
C LYS A 46 1.33 15.88 2.12
N TYR A 47 1.98 14.79 2.55
CA TYR A 47 1.35 13.49 2.79
C TYR A 47 1.24 13.14 4.27
N LYS A 48 1.42 14.10 5.18
CA LYS A 48 1.22 13.90 6.63
C LYS A 48 -0.14 13.26 6.91
N GLY A 49 -0.18 12.32 7.86
CA GLY A 49 -1.37 11.53 8.19
C GLY A 49 -1.51 10.23 7.40
N LYS A 50 -0.73 10.06 6.32
CA LYS A 50 -0.64 8.80 5.57
C LYS A 50 0.56 7.97 6.01
N PHE A 51 0.48 6.67 5.77
CA PHE A 51 1.50 5.68 6.08
C PHE A 51 1.90 4.92 4.83
N ARG A 52 2.99 4.16 4.94
CA ARG A 52 3.58 3.44 3.83
C ARG A 52 4.10 2.08 4.26
N LYS A 53 3.50 1.03 3.71
CA LYS A 53 3.87 -0.38 3.88
C LYS A 53 4.60 -0.90 2.66
N ARG A 54 5.64 -1.71 2.85
CA ARG A 54 6.45 -2.28 1.76
C ARG A 54 5.87 -3.62 1.30
N ALA A 55 5.68 -3.77 -0.01
CA ALA A 55 5.24 -5.00 -0.67
C ALA A 55 6.18 -5.30 -1.85
N GLY A 56 7.35 -5.88 -1.56
CA GLY A 56 8.38 -6.11 -2.57
C GLY A 56 8.87 -4.82 -3.25
N ASN A 57 8.61 -4.72 -4.56
CA ASN A 57 8.92 -3.57 -5.42
C ASN A 57 7.83 -2.48 -5.41
N TYR A 58 6.76 -2.69 -4.65
CA TYR A 58 5.64 -1.76 -4.51
C TYR A 58 5.55 -1.19 -3.09
N ARG A 59 4.90 -0.04 -2.96
CA ARG A 59 4.51 0.53 -1.66
C ARG A 59 3.01 0.73 -1.65
N ILE A 60 2.41 0.23 -0.59
CA ILE A 60 1.04 0.53 -0.23
C ILE A 60 1.08 1.82 0.58
N ILE A 61 0.53 2.90 0.03
CA ILE A 61 0.26 4.12 0.78
C ILE A 61 -1.15 4.00 1.33
N TYR A 62 -1.33 4.21 2.62
CA TYR A 62 -2.66 4.13 3.20
C TYR A 62 -2.92 5.27 4.17
N LEU A 63 -4.20 5.62 4.29
CA LEU A 63 -4.72 6.46 5.34
C LEU A 63 -5.48 5.56 6.30
N LYS A 64 -5.23 5.73 7.60
CA LYS A 64 -5.93 5.01 8.66
C LYS A 64 -6.79 6.02 9.42
N GLU A 65 -8.09 5.78 9.46
CA GLU A 65 -9.06 6.60 10.20
C GLU A 65 -10.01 5.66 10.95
N ASN A 66 -10.01 5.74 12.28
CA ASN A 66 -10.75 4.82 13.15
C ASN A 66 -10.44 3.36 12.78
N ASP A 67 -11.45 2.58 12.41
CA ASP A 67 -11.34 1.18 11.98
C ASP A 67 -11.26 1.02 10.45
N LEU A 68 -11.10 2.13 9.71
CA LEU A 68 -10.99 2.14 8.25
C LEU A 68 -9.54 2.32 7.81
N VAL A 69 -9.16 1.56 6.79
CA VAL A 69 -7.88 1.70 6.09
C VAL A 69 -8.17 1.92 4.60
N LEU A 70 -7.96 3.16 4.15
CA LEU A 70 -8.07 3.54 2.75
C LEU A 70 -6.72 3.36 2.06
N ILE A 71 -6.69 2.53 1.03
CA ILE A 71 -5.46 2.13 0.34
C ILE A 71 -5.28 2.88 -0.98
N THR A 72 -4.04 3.23 -1.28
CA THR A 72 -3.55 3.67 -2.58
C THR A 72 -2.23 2.94 -2.86
N LEU A 73 -1.97 2.58 -4.12
CA LEU A 73 -0.71 1.96 -4.51
C LEU A 73 0.22 2.98 -5.14
N VAL A 74 1.52 2.82 -4.86
CA VAL A 74 2.58 3.53 -5.55
C VAL A 74 3.61 2.51 -5.98
N ARG A 75 3.76 2.34 -7.30
CA ARG A 75 4.86 1.59 -7.89
C ARG A 75 6.16 2.32 -7.60
N ILE A 76 7.18 1.57 -7.20
CA ILE A 76 8.54 2.11 -7.08
C ILE A 76 9.36 1.37 -8.10
N ALA A 77 9.58 2.03 -9.24
CA ALA A 77 10.61 1.59 -10.14
C ALA A 77 11.95 1.54 -9.39
N HIS A 78 12.78 0.58 -9.73
CA HIS A 78 14.11 0.43 -9.15
C HIS A 78 14.85 1.78 -9.24
N ARG A 79 15.61 2.15 -8.20
CA ARG A 79 16.37 3.43 -8.14
C ARG A 79 17.36 3.64 -9.31
N SER A 80 17.52 2.66 -10.18
CA SER A 80 18.35 2.70 -11.39
C SER A 80 17.67 3.33 -12.61
N GLU A 81 16.35 3.55 -12.62
CA GLU A 81 15.67 4.26 -13.73
C GLU A 81 15.48 5.77 -13.45
N VAL A 82 15.99 6.27 -12.32
CA VAL A 82 15.80 7.66 -11.86
C VAL A 82 17.13 8.44 -11.84
N TYR A 83 18.23 7.86 -12.32
CA TYR A 83 19.52 8.54 -12.52
C TYR A 83 19.99 8.40 -13.96
#